data_AF-A0A7V4SUZ8-F1
#
_entry.id   AF-A0A7V4SUZ8-F1
#
_cell.length_a   1.000
_cell.length_b   1.000
_cell.length_c   1.000
_cell.angle_alpha   90.00
_cell.angle_beta   90.00
_cell.angle_gamma   90.00
#
_symmetry.space_group_name_H-M   'P 1'
#
loop_
_entity.id
_entity.type
_entity.pdbx_description
1 polymer ?
#
loop_
_entity_poly.entity_id
_entity_poly.type
_entity_poly.pdbx_seq_one_letter_code
_entity_poly.pdbx_strand_id
1 'polypeptide(L)'
;TLAEITAVGLPSIQVPYPYAYADHQKKNAEYLVSRGAAILCEEQSCTSEHLADLIRDLRSNPEKLRAMASASHAMGRLGAARTVAEVALSLAGK
;
A
#
# COMPACT_ATOMS: atom_id res chain seq x y z
N THR A 1 5.97 -0.89 -6.55
CA THR A 1 5.06 -1.74 -5.76
C THR A 1 3.82 -1.02 -5.23
N LEU A 2 3.91 -0.09 -4.27
CA LEU A 2 2.69 0.43 -3.61
C LEU A 2 1.70 1.11 -4.56
N ALA A 3 2.20 1.91 -5.50
CA ALA A 3 1.37 2.54 -6.53
C ALA A 3 0.65 1.51 -7.43
N GLU A 4 1.26 0.34 -7.68
CA GLU A 4 0.64 -0.74 -8.46
C GLU A 4 -0.44 -1.43 -7.64
N ILE A 5 -0.17 -1.75 -6.38
CA ILE A 5 -1.15 -2.34 -5.45
C ILE A 5 -2.39 -1.45 -5.32
N THR A 6 -2.20 -0.14 -5.13
CA THR A 6 -3.33 0.80 -5.00
C THR A 6 -4.02 1.09 -6.31
N ALA A 7 -3.32 1.05 -7.44
CA ALA A 7 -3.95 1.14 -8.77
C ALA A 7 -4.87 -0.05 -9.06
N VAL A 8 -4.48 -1.27 -8.64
CA VAL A 8 -5.32 -2.48 -8.79
C VAL A 8 -6.39 -2.57 -7.68
N GLY A 9 -6.16 -1.89 -6.55
CA GLY A 9 -7.10 -1.90 -5.42
C GLY A 9 -6.98 -3.16 -4.56
N LEU A 10 -5.78 -3.72 -4.42
CA LEU A 10 -5.58 -4.93 -3.64
C LEU A 10 -5.31 -4.61 -2.16
N PRO A 11 -5.88 -5.39 -1.22
CA PRO A 11 -5.44 -5.39 0.16
C PRO A 11 -4.03 -5.97 0.26
N SER A 12 -3.24 -5.52 1.25
CA SER A 12 -1.86 -6.00 1.41
C SER A 12 -1.42 -6.12 2.86
N ILE A 13 -0.48 -7.04 3.12
CA ILE A 13 0.31 -7.08 4.35
C ILE A 13 1.66 -6.45 4.02
N GLN A 14 2.01 -5.37 4.70
CA GLN A 14 3.25 -4.63 4.50
C GLN A 14 4.28 -5.10 5.52
N VAL A 15 5.43 -5.56 5.03
CA VAL A 15 6.59 -5.95 5.84
C VAL A 15 7.75 -5.00 5.49
N PRO A 16 7.85 -3.83 6.13
CA PRO A 16 8.90 -2.87 5.82
C PRO A 16 10.27 -3.42 6.22
N TYR A 17 11.24 -3.30 5.33
CA TYR A 17 12.63 -3.62 5.63
C TYR A 17 13.20 -2.55 6.59
N PRO A 18 13.66 -2.92 7.81
CA PRO A 18 14.00 -1.94 8.85
C PRO A 18 15.32 -1.21 8.60
N TYR A 19 16.19 -1.72 7.73
CA TYR A 19 17.43 -1.05 7.34
C TYR A 19 17.27 -0.22 6.06
N ALA A 20 16.03 0.02 5.61
CA ALA A 20 15.77 0.89 4.49
C ALA A 20 16.24 2.32 4.81
N TYR A 21 17.00 2.92 3.88
CA TYR A 21 17.47 4.29 4.01
C TYR A 21 16.32 5.24 4.37
N ALA A 22 16.47 5.98 5.48
CA ALA A 22 15.57 7.04 5.95
C ALA A 22 14.10 6.62 6.25
N ASP A 23 13.85 5.35 6.60
CA ASP A 23 12.53 4.83 7.02
C ASP A 23 11.40 5.00 5.99
N HIS A 24 11.74 5.21 4.72
CA HIS A 24 10.75 5.49 3.69
C HIS A 24 9.77 4.33 3.50
N GLN A 25 10.21 3.08 3.62
CA GLN A 25 9.30 1.93 3.52
C GLN A 25 8.28 1.90 4.66
N LYS A 26 8.69 2.21 5.89
CA LYS A 26 7.79 2.24 7.06
C LYS A 26 6.74 3.34 6.91
N LYS A 27 7.15 4.55 6.55
CA LYS A 27 6.22 5.67 6.29
C LYS A 27 5.21 5.35 5.19
N ASN A 28 5.67 4.70 4.13
CA ASN A 28 4.79 4.30 3.05
C ASN A 28 3.78 3.23 3.50
N ALA A 29 4.22 2.24 4.29
CA ALA A 29 3.32 1.24 4.84
C ALA A 29 2.28 1.85 5.80
N GLU A 30 2.71 2.73 6.70
CA GLU A 30 1.85 3.47 7.63
C GLU A 30 0.81 4.32 6.89
N TYR A 31 1.16 4.92 5.76
CA TYR A 31 0.21 5.65 4.92
C TYR A 31 -0.95 4.78 4.42
N LEU A 32 -0.69 3.53 4.01
CA LEU A 32 -1.74 2.59 3.60
C LEU A 32 -2.53 2.07 4.80
N VAL A 33 -1.84 1.75 5.90
CA VAL A 33 -2.44 1.17 7.12
C VAL A 33 -3.39 2.16 7.79
N SER A 34 -2.97 3.43 7.92
CA SER A 34 -3.81 4.51 8.50
C SER A 34 -5.09 4.78 7.70
N ARG A 35 -5.14 4.37 6.43
CA ARG A 35 -6.32 4.47 5.56
C ARG A 35 -7.10 3.15 5.45
N GLY A 36 -6.70 2.13 6.20
CA GLY A 36 -7.36 0.83 6.25
C GLY A 36 -7.14 -0.03 5.00
N ALA A 37 -6.14 0.26 4.17
CA ALA A 37 -5.87 -0.49 2.94
C ALA A 37 -4.87 -1.64 3.13
N ALA A 38 -4.15 -1.64 4.25
CA ALA A 38 -3.10 -2.61 4.53
C ALA A 38 -3.00 -2.94 6.02
N ILE A 39 -2.36 -4.07 6.33
CA ILE A 39 -1.92 -4.44 7.67
C ILE A 39 -0.40 -4.27 7.73
N LEU A 40 0.10 -3.68 8.82
CA LEU A 40 1.54 -3.63 9.08
C LEU A 40 1.96 -4.90 9.81
N CYS A 41 2.99 -5.57 9.31
CA CYS A 41 3.68 -6.65 9.98
C CYS A 41 5.16 -6.25 10.08
N GLU A 42 5.62 -5.85 11.26
CA GLU A 42 7.02 -5.48 11.44
C GLU A 42 7.93 -6.70 11.19
N GLU A 43 9.13 -6.48 10.65
CA GLU A 43 10.04 -7.59 10.29
C GLU A 43 10.33 -8.50 11.49
N GLN A 44 10.47 -7.94 12.69
CA GLN A 44 10.72 -8.70 13.93
C GLN A 44 9.54 -9.61 14.31
N SER A 45 8.33 -9.28 13.84
CA SER A 45 7.10 -10.05 14.05
C SER A 45 6.74 -10.93 12.85
N CYS A 46 7.51 -10.86 11.74
CA CYS A 46 7.22 -11.56 10.50
C CYS A 46 7.66 -13.04 10.56
N THR A 47 7.14 -13.79 11.53
CA THR A 47 7.31 -15.24 11.61
C THR A 47 6.30 -15.97 10.72
N SER A 48 6.57 -17.24 10.40
CA SER A 48 5.66 -18.10 9.65
C SER A 48 4.28 -18.20 10.31
N GLU A 49 4.24 -18.33 11.63
CA GLU A 49 3.03 -18.50 12.42
C GLU A 49 2.19 -17.22 12.37
N HIS A 50 2.83 -16.08 12.62
CA HIS A 50 2.14 -14.79 12.63
C HIS A 50 1.60 -14.43 11.24
N LEU A 51 2.39 -14.64 10.19
CA LEU A 51 1.92 -14.38 8.82
C LEU A 51 0.77 -15.31 8.44
N ALA A 52 0.82 -16.58 8.86
CA ALA A 52 -0.27 -17.52 8.63
C ALA A 52 -1.55 -17.13 9.38
N ASP A 53 -1.43 -16.59 10.61
CA ASP A 53 -2.57 -16.05 11.36
C ASP A 53 -3.20 -14.84 10.66
N LEU A 54 -2.38 -13.89 10.19
CA LEU A 54 -2.88 -12.72 9.44
C LEU A 54 -3.62 -13.15 8.18
N ILE A 55 -3.08 -14.11 7.43
CA ILE A 55 -3.72 -14.65 6.22
C ILE A 55 -5.03 -15.36 6.58
N ARG A 56 -5.07 -16.16 7.65
CA ARG A 56 -6.29 -16.83 8.12
C ARG A 56 -7.37 -15.84 8.53
N ASP A 57 -6.99 -14.79 9.26
CA ASP A 57 -7.89 -13.72 9.68
C ASP A 57 -8.50 -13.01 8.46
N LEU A 58 -7.67 -12.59 7.51
CA LEU A 58 -8.14 -11.94 6.29
C LEU A 58 -9.07 -12.86 5.48
N ARG A 59 -8.68 -14.13 5.30
CA ARG A 59 -9.48 -15.12 4.56
C ARG A 59 -10.84 -15.37 5.22
N SER A 60 -10.91 -15.35 6.54
CA SER A 60 -12.14 -15.60 7.30
C SER A 60 -13.05 -14.37 7.41
N ASN A 61 -12.54 -13.18 7.07
CA ASN A 61 -13.24 -11.90 7.15
C ASN A 61 -13.37 -11.24 5.76
N PRO A 62 -14.25 -11.74 4.87
CA PRO A 62 -14.41 -11.22 3.51
C PRO A 62 -14.82 -9.74 3.47
N GLU A 63 -15.62 -9.27 4.43
CA GLU A 63 -15.99 -7.84 4.51
C GLU A 63 -14.78 -6.94 4.80
N LYS A 64 -13.87 -7.39 5.69
CA LYS A 64 -12.61 -6.69 5.97
C LYS A 64 -11.75 -6.60 4.70
N LEU A 65 -11.62 -7.71 3.96
CA LEU A 65 -10.89 -7.72 2.68
C LEU A 65 -11.50 -6.76 1.65
N ARG A 66 -12.83 -6.71 1.51
CA ARG A 66 -13.50 -5.79 0.60
C ARG A 66 -13.30 -4.33 1.00
N ALA A 67 -13.42 -4.03 2.29
CA ALA A 67 -13.17 -2.68 2.81
C ALA A 67 -11.72 -2.24 2.53
N MET A 68 -10.75 -3.12 2.78
CA MET A 68 -9.33 -2.85 2.49
C MET A 68 -9.08 -2.67 0.98
N ALA A 69 -9.69 -3.50 0.13
CA ALA A 69 -9.59 -3.38 -1.32
C ALA A 69 -10.13 -2.02 -1.82
N SER A 70 -11.31 -1.64 -1.32
CA SER A 70 -11.92 -0.33 -1.64
C SER A 70 -11.04 0.83 -1.18
N ALA A 71 -10.48 0.75 0.03
CA ALA A 71 -9.57 1.77 0.54
C ALA A 71 -8.28 1.85 -0.29
N SER A 72 -7.72 0.69 -0.68
CA SER A 72 -6.55 0.60 -1.56
C SER A 72 -6.82 1.26 -2.91
N HIS A 73 -7.93 0.93 -3.55
CA HIS A 73 -8.33 1.48 -4.84
C HIS A 73 -8.52 3.01 -4.78
N ALA A 74 -9.15 3.52 -3.71
CA ALA A 74 -9.36 4.95 -3.51
C ALA A 74 -8.05 5.76 -3.38
N MET A 75 -6.94 5.11 -3.07
CA MET A 75 -5.61 5.74 -3.03
C MET A 75 -4.85 5.64 -4.36
N GLY A 76 -5.33 4.84 -5.31
CA GLY A 76 -4.73 4.71 -6.62
C GLY A 76 -4.73 6.04 -7.36
N ARG A 77 -3.57 6.48 -7.86
CA ARG A 77 -3.44 7.69 -8.67
C ARG A 77 -3.20 7.35 -10.12
N LEU A 78 -4.26 6.90 -10.78
CA LEU A 78 -4.22 6.57 -12.21
C LEU A 78 -3.88 7.82 -13.05
N GLY A 79 -3.10 7.63 -14.11
CA GLY A 79 -2.70 8.72 -14.99
C GLY A 79 -1.61 9.65 -14.44
N ALA A 80 -0.93 9.29 -13.34
CA ALA A 80 0.14 10.10 -12.75
C ALA A 80 1.21 10.52 -13.78
N ALA A 81 1.60 9.62 -14.69
CA ALA A 81 2.55 9.94 -15.76
C ALA A 81 2.05 11.07 -16.68
N ARG A 82 0.76 11.05 -17.06
CA ARG A 82 0.15 12.12 -17.85
C ARG A 82 0.15 13.44 -17.08
N THR A 83 -0.27 13.42 -15.82
CA THR A 83 -0.30 14.63 -14.97
C THR A 83 1.09 15.25 -14.84
N VAL A 84 2.14 14.44 -14.65
CA VAL A 84 3.52 14.95 -14.58
C VAL A 84 3.95 15.55 -15.92
N ALA A 85 3.61 14.91 -17.04
CA ALA A 85 3.92 15.44 -18.37
C ALA A 85 3.23 16.79 -18.64
N GLU A 86 1.96 16.93 -18.28
CA GLU A 86 1.20 18.18 -18.41
C GLU A 86 1.84 19.31 -17.61
N VAL A 87 2.23 19.05 -16.36
CA VAL A 87 2.94 20.03 -15.53
C VAL A 87 4.27 20.42 -16.18
N ALA A 88 5.05 19.46 -16.64
CA ALA A 88 6.34 19.72 -17.26
C ALA A 88 6.21 20.56 -18.55
N LEU A 89 5.20 20.30 -19.39
CA LEU A 89 4.92 21.08 -20.59
C LEU A 89 4.50 22.51 -20.24
N SER A 90 3.62 22.68 -19.25
CA SER A 90 3.17 24.01 -18.81
C SER A 90 4.33 24.90 -18.34
N LEU A 91 5.31 24.32 -17.63
CA LEU A 91 6.51 25.03 -17.18
C LEU A 91 7.47 25.36 -18.32
N ALA A 92 7.43 24.59 -19.41
CA ALA A 92 8.22 24.82 -20.61
C ALA A 92 7.55 25.82 -21.59
N GLY A 93 6.38 26.37 -21.24
CA GLY A 93 5.61 27.26 -22.10
C GLY A 93 5.02 26.57 -23.33
N LYS A 94 4.75 25.26 -23.21
CA LYS A 94 4.12 24.41 -24.24
C LYS A 94 2.75 23.92 -23.80
#